data_AF-A0A7R9TCB5-F1
#
_entry.id   AF-A0A7R9TCB5-F1
#
_cell.length_a   1.000
_cell.length_b   1.000
_cell.length_c   1.000
_cell.angle_alpha   90.00
_cell.angle_beta   90.00
_cell.angle_gamma   90.00
#
_symmetry.space_group_name_H-M   'P 1'
#
loop_
_entity.id
_entity.type
_entity.pdbx_description
1 polymer ?
#
loop_
_entity_poly.entity_id
_entity_poly.type
_entity_poly.pdbx_seq_one_letter_code
_entity_poly.pdbx_strand_id
1 'polypeptide(L)'
;ARLDERERVADGLVLDVVREIADTARVRHEWRLVSPAVASLLRASLLEHAKRDDDASAKAATATRQNEEGDEANEDDDAVVVGPPRPPAASREDDVEDILGSLAAFRRDPPFTIQRVCELALDPRAYYATFDKLKHAMKKLLMVTGTVESGLGDAVDAGGRRDGDREEDTRAAKRHKADPANAEQSAFVSSLIASRATTAAAATAKAAAT
;
A
#
# COMPACT_ATOMS: atom_id res chain seq x y z
N ALA A 1 7.11 -4.21 36.94
CA ALA A 1 8.60 -4.10 36.91
C ALA A 1 9.24 -5.16 36.02
N ARG A 2 9.34 -6.44 36.43
CA ARG A 2 10.01 -7.50 35.64
C ARG A 2 9.21 -7.97 34.40
N LEU A 3 7.88 -7.85 34.46
CA LEU A 3 6.99 -8.12 33.31
C LEU A 3 7.10 -6.98 32.29
N ASP A 4 7.02 -5.72 32.73
CA ASP A 4 7.16 -4.54 31.87
C ASP A 4 8.57 -4.41 31.23
N GLU A 5 9.59 -5.00 31.85
CA GLU A 5 10.93 -5.10 31.26
C GLU A 5 10.95 -6.13 30.13
N ARG A 6 10.33 -7.30 30.34
CA ARG A 6 10.22 -8.33 29.29
C ARG A 6 9.38 -7.86 28.10
N GLU A 7 8.30 -7.14 28.36
CA GLU A 7 7.44 -6.55 27.34
C GLU A 7 8.21 -5.53 26.50
N ARG A 8 8.93 -4.59 27.13
CA ARG A 8 9.78 -3.63 26.41
C ARG A 8 10.88 -4.28 25.58
N VAL A 9 11.49 -5.35 26.09
CA VAL A 9 12.48 -6.13 25.32
C VAL A 9 11.81 -6.81 24.13
N ALA A 10 10.63 -7.39 24.32
CA ALA A 10 9.87 -8.02 23.24
C ALA A 10 9.48 -7.00 22.15
N ASP A 11 9.00 -5.82 22.55
CA ASP A 11 8.67 -4.72 21.63
C ASP A 11 9.90 -4.26 20.83
N GLY A 12 11.04 -4.12 21.50
CA GLY A 12 12.32 -3.79 20.86
C GLY A 12 12.71 -4.83 19.81
N LEU A 13 12.63 -6.12 20.15
CA LEU A 13 12.92 -7.22 19.22
C LEU A 13 11.96 -7.23 18.02
N VAL A 14 10.67 -7.00 18.24
CA VAL A 14 9.67 -6.91 17.17
C VAL A 14 10.03 -5.78 16.21
N LEU A 15 10.35 -4.59 16.75
CA LEU A 15 10.74 -3.44 15.92
C LEU A 15 12.02 -3.73 15.13
N ASP A 16 13.01 -4.38 15.72
CA ASP A 16 14.27 -4.68 15.04
C ASP A 16 14.08 -5.70 13.92
N VAL A 17 13.26 -6.74 14.13
CA VAL A 17 12.89 -7.69 13.06
C VAL A 17 12.18 -6.99 11.92
N VAL A 18 11.21 -6.13 12.21
CA VAL A 18 10.45 -5.43 11.16
C VAL A 18 11.34 -4.41 10.42
N ARG A 19 12.24 -3.72 11.11
CA ARG A 19 13.24 -2.83 10.49
C ARG A 19 14.18 -3.59 9.57
N GLU A 20 14.69 -4.73 10.01
CA GLU A 20 15.55 -5.53 9.15
C GLU A 20 14.84 -5.95 7.86
N ILE A 21 13.57 -6.36 7.94
CA ILE A 21 12.78 -6.73 6.76
C ILE A 21 12.58 -5.50 5.86
N ALA A 22 12.30 -4.33 6.42
CA ALA A 22 12.16 -3.08 5.66
C ALA A 22 13.46 -2.69 4.93
N ASP A 23 14.61 -2.87 5.57
CA ASP A 23 15.90 -2.48 5.00
C ASP A 23 16.46 -3.49 3.98
N THR A 24 16.18 -4.78 4.17
CA THR A 24 16.85 -5.86 3.42
C THR A 24 15.94 -6.72 2.56
N ALA A 25 14.62 -6.57 2.70
CA ALA A 25 13.59 -7.45 2.12
C ALA A 25 13.67 -8.91 2.58
N ARG A 26 14.55 -9.26 3.53
CA ARG A 26 14.79 -10.64 3.94
C ARG A 26 14.01 -10.99 5.20
N VAL A 27 13.19 -12.01 5.12
CA VAL A 27 12.54 -12.62 6.27
C VAL A 27 13.41 -13.80 6.75
N ARG A 28 14.21 -13.58 7.80
CA ARG A 28 15.16 -14.59 8.32
C ARG A 28 14.54 -15.69 9.16
N HIS A 29 13.41 -15.39 9.77
CA HIS A 29 12.71 -16.30 10.67
C HIS A 29 11.49 -16.89 9.96
N GLU A 30 10.97 -18.00 10.46
CA GLU A 30 9.77 -18.61 9.90
C GLU A 30 8.61 -17.61 9.91
N TRP A 31 7.94 -17.46 8.77
CA TRP A 31 6.89 -16.44 8.60
C TRP A 31 5.76 -16.57 9.63
N ARG A 32 5.45 -17.77 10.09
CA ARG A 32 4.46 -18.01 11.15
C ARG A 32 4.78 -17.31 12.47
N LEU A 33 6.07 -17.08 12.75
CA LEU A 33 6.53 -16.36 13.95
C LEU A 33 6.62 -14.85 13.69
N VAL A 34 6.94 -14.45 12.46
CA VAL A 34 7.12 -13.04 12.07
C VAL A 34 5.80 -12.34 11.78
N SER A 35 4.84 -13.03 11.15
CA SER A 35 3.56 -12.48 10.73
C SER A 35 2.78 -11.82 11.86
N PRO A 36 2.64 -12.42 13.07
CA PRO A 36 1.97 -11.76 14.19
C PRO A 36 2.69 -10.50 14.67
N ALA A 37 4.04 -10.49 14.64
CA ALA A 37 4.84 -9.32 15.01
C ALA A 37 4.62 -8.16 14.03
N VAL A 38 4.66 -8.44 12.72
CA VAL A 38 4.35 -7.46 11.66
C VAL A 38 2.91 -6.98 11.81
N ALA A 39 1.95 -7.87 12.02
CA ALA A 39 0.53 -7.52 12.19
C ALA A 39 0.31 -6.62 13.41
N SER A 40 0.98 -6.88 14.53
CA SER A 40 0.85 -6.07 15.74
C SER A 40 1.39 -4.66 15.54
N LEU A 41 2.56 -4.52 14.91
CA LEU A 41 3.10 -3.20 14.55
C LEU A 41 2.21 -2.47 13.55
N LEU A 42 1.77 -3.17 12.50
CA LEU A 42 0.92 -2.62 11.45
C LEU A 42 -0.39 -2.09 12.05
N ARG A 43 -1.05 -2.86 12.92
CA ARG A 43 -2.24 -2.43 13.65
C ARG A 43 -2.00 -1.13 14.42
N ALA A 44 -0.97 -1.11 15.27
CA ALA A 44 -0.66 0.04 16.10
C ALA A 44 -0.40 1.29 15.25
N SER A 45 0.42 1.15 14.21
CA SER A 45 0.79 2.22 13.30
C SER A 45 -0.40 2.77 12.51
N LEU A 46 -1.25 1.89 11.96
CA LEU A 46 -2.43 2.31 11.19
C LEU A 46 -3.47 3.01 12.06
N LEU A 47 -3.76 2.50 13.26
CA LEU A 47 -4.68 3.15 14.19
C LEU A 47 -4.15 4.51 14.67
N GLU A 48 -2.86 4.61 14.94
CA GLU A 48 -2.23 5.87 15.32
C GLU A 48 -2.29 6.89 14.17
N HIS A 49 -2.10 6.44 12.94
CA HIS A 49 -2.22 7.29 11.75
C HIS A 49 -3.67 7.74 11.50
N ALA A 50 -4.64 6.83 11.64
CA ALA A 50 -6.08 7.14 11.57
C ALA A 50 -6.45 8.22 12.59
N LYS A 51 -6.16 8.00 13.87
CA LYS A 51 -6.46 8.97 14.93
C LYS A 51 -5.89 10.37 14.64
N ARG A 52 -4.65 10.43 14.17
CA ARG A 52 -4.00 11.71 13.83
C ARG A 52 -4.66 12.42 12.66
N ASP A 53 -5.10 11.67 11.66
CA ASP A 53 -5.77 12.21 10.50
C ASP A 53 -7.17 12.74 10.89
N ASP A 54 -7.88 12.06 11.80
CA ASP A 54 -9.10 12.58 12.41
C ASP A 54 -8.87 13.87 13.22
N ASP A 55 -7.84 13.88 14.07
CA ASP A 55 -7.44 15.07 14.85
C ASP A 55 -7.06 16.25 13.93
N ALA A 56 -6.40 15.98 12.79
CA ALA A 56 -6.03 17.00 11.81
C ALA A 56 -7.26 17.54 11.09
N SER A 57 -8.18 16.67 10.68
CA SER A 57 -9.46 17.07 10.05
C SER A 57 -10.32 17.89 11.01
N ALA A 58 -10.40 17.49 12.28
CA ALA A 58 -11.15 18.24 13.30
C ALA A 58 -10.56 19.64 13.55
N LYS A 59 -9.23 19.77 13.57
CA LYS A 59 -8.54 21.07 13.67
C LYS A 59 -8.80 21.95 12.46
N ALA A 60 -8.77 21.40 11.25
CA ALA A 60 -9.06 22.13 10.03
C ALA A 60 -10.52 22.63 9.99
N ALA A 61 -11.48 21.80 10.38
CA ALA A 61 -12.88 22.19 10.47
C ALA A 61 -13.12 23.30 11.51
N THR A 62 -12.44 23.23 12.66
CA THR A 62 -12.52 24.26 13.70
C THR A 62 -11.92 25.59 13.25
N ALA A 63 -10.77 25.56 12.55
CA ALA A 63 -10.14 26.76 12.00
C ALA A 63 -10.99 27.40 10.89
N THR A 64 -11.68 26.60 10.09
CA THR A 64 -12.58 27.06 9.02
C THR A 64 -13.79 27.80 9.61
N ARG A 65 -14.44 27.22 10.65
CA ARG A 65 -15.56 27.88 11.35
C ARG A 65 -15.19 29.21 12.01
N GLN A 66 -13.96 29.35 12.50
CA GLN A 66 -13.47 30.61 13.08
C GLN A 66 -13.20 31.70 12.01
N ASN A 67 -13.04 31.31 10.75
CA ASN A 67 -12.86 32.25 9.63
C ASN A 67 -14.17 32.57 8.90
N GLU A 68 -15.22 31.75 9.05
CA GLU A 68 -16.51 31.89 8.36
C GLU A 68 -17.55 32.71 9.13
N GLU A 69 -17.24 33.18 10.35
CA GLU A 69 -18.13 34.04 11.16
C GLU A 69 -18.20 35.50 10.63
N GLY A 70 -18.08 35.70 9.32
CA GLY A 70 -17.99 37.00 8.65
C GLY A 70 -18.59 37.12 7.25
N ASP A 71 -19.29 36.13 6.70
CA ASP A 71 -19.98 36.31 5.41
C ASP A 71 -21.26 35.46 5.33
N GLU A 72 -22.42 36.12 5.26
CA GLU A 72 -23.74 35.49 5.15
C GLU A 72 -24.09 35.15 3.69
N ALA A 73 -24.78 34.01 3.56
CA ALA A 73 -25.76 33.64 2.53
C ALA A 73 -25.28 33.34 1.09
N ASN A 74 -25.43 32.06 0.71
CA ASN A 74 -26.42 31.68 -0.30
C ASN A 74 -26.67 30.17 -0.27
N GLU A 75 -27.92 29.79 -0.04
CA GLU A 75 -28.45 28.45 -0.29
C GLU A 75 -28.98 28.45 -1.73
N ASP A 76 -28.44 27.59 -2.60
CA ASP A 76 -29.21 27.03 -3.72
C ASP A 76 -28.53 25.77 -4.28
N ASP A 77 -29.38 24.75 -4.45
CA ASP A 77 -29.34 23.59 -5.36
C ASP A 77 -28.10 22.67 -5.42
N ASP A 78 -28.30 21.39 -5.08
CA ASP A 78 -27.91 20.33 -6.02
C ASP A 78 -28.68 19.01 -5.83
N ALA A 79 -29.00 18.39 -6.96
CA ALA A 79 -29.90 17.25 -7.10
C ALA A 79 -29.30 15.95 -6.54
N VAL A 80 -30.09 15.21 -5.78
CA VAL A 80 -29.70 13.91 -5.21
C VAL A 80 -29.66 12.85 -6.31
N VAL A 81 -28.45 12.49 -6.76
CA VAL A 81 -28.20 11.28 -7.57
C VAL A 81 -28.32 10.05 -6.67
N VAL A 82 -29.49 9.39 -6.70
CA VAL A 82 -29.75 8.16 -5.93
C VAL A 82 -29.10 6.96 -6.65
N GLY A 83 -27.83 6.71 -6.36
CA GLY A 83 -27.20 5.40 -6.58
C GLY A 83 -27.70 4.38 -5.55
N PRO A 84 -27.43 3.07 -5.74
CA PRO A 84 -27.68 2.05 -4.71
C PRO A 84 -27.13 2.54 -3.36
N PRO A 85 -27.85 2.33 -2.24
CA PRO A 85 -27.43 2.83 -0.94
C PRO A 85 -25.99 2.38 -0.69
N ARG A 86 -25.10 3.36 -0.56
CA ARG A 86 -23.71 3.11 -0.18
C ARG A 86 -23.78 2.32 1.14
N PRO A 87 -23.12 1.16 1.26
CA PRO A 87 -23.01 0.51 2.56
C PRO A 87 -22.50 1.52 3.58
N PRO A 88 -22.91 1.45 4.86
CA PRO A 88 -22.41 2.36 5.89
C PRO A 88 -20.88 2.41 5.78
N ALA A 89 -20.33 3.62 5.79
CA ALA A 89 -18.88 3.77 5.72
C ALA A 89 -18.28 2.95 6.88
N ALA A 90 -17.54 1.90 6.54
CA ALA A 90 -16.88 1.07 7.54
C ALA A 90 -16.00 1.96 8.42
N SER A 91 -15.92 1.65 9.72
CA SER A 91 -15.08 2.45 10.62
C SER A 91 -13.62 2.32 10.19
N ARG A 92 -12.78 3.29 10.56
CA ARG A 92 -11.34 3.21 10.30
C ARG A 92 -10.72 1.98 10.99
N GLU A 93 -11.27 1.57 12.13
CA GLU A 93 -10.93 0.33 12.81
C GLU A 93 -11.26 -0.90 11.96
N ASP A 94 -12.45 -0.96 11.36
CA ASP A 94 -12.85 -2.07 10.47
C ASP A 94 -11.91 -2.15 9.27
N ASP A 95 -11.54 -1.01 8.69
CA ASP A 95 -10.56 -0.93 7.60
C ASP A 95 -9.17 -1.45 8.02
N VAL A 96 -8.77 -1.24 9.27
CA VAL A 96 -7.53 -1.82 9.82
C VAL A 96 -7.65 -3.33 9.96
N GLU A 97 -8.76 -3.83 10.51
CA GLU A 97 -8.99 -5.29 10.64
C GLU A 97 -9.00 -5.98 9.28
N ASP A 98 -9.59 -5.37 8.25
CA ASP A 98 -9.60 -5.88 6.87
C ASP A 98 -8.16 -6.03 6.31
N ILE A 99 -7.32 -5.03 6.55
CA ILE A 99 -5.90 -5.06 6.14
C ILE A 99 -5.16 -6.18 6.88
N LEU A 100 -5.38 -6.32 8.18
CA LEU A 100 -4.76 -7.38 8.98
C LEU A 100 -5.23 -8.78 8.55
N GLY A 101 -6.52 -8.93 8.23
CA GLY A 101 -7.08 -10.15 7.67
C GLY A 101 -6.42 -10.52 6.34
N SER A 102 -6.18 -9.52 5.48
CA SER A 102 -5.45 -9.71 4.22
C SER A 102 -4.01 -10.17 4.44
N LEU A 103 -3.29 -9.61 5.42
CA LEU A 103 -1.95 -10.06 5.79
C LEU A 103 -1.97 -11.49 6.37
N ALA A 104 -2.97 -11.84 7.17
CA ALA A 104 -3.12 -13.16 7.77
C ALA A 104 -3.43 -14.28 6.76
N ALA A 105 -3.92 -13.93 5.56
CA ALA A 105 -4.14 -14.89 4.48
C ALA A 105 -2.82 -15.54 3.99
N PHE A 106 -1.69 -14.86 4.15
CA PHE A 106 -0.36 -15.39 3.85
C PHE A 106 0.10 -16.34 4.95
N ARG A 107 -0.32 -17.62 4.91
CA ARG A 107 -0.08 -18.58 6.01
C ARG A 107 1.31 -19.23 6.05
N ARG A 108 1.97 -19.35 4.91
CA ARG A 108 3.23 -20.09 4.76
C ARG A 108 4.42 -19.17 4.55
N ASP A 109 4.31 -18.28 3.57
CA ASP A 109 5.36 -17.39 3.13
C ASP A 109 4.86 -15.95 3.14
N PRO A 110 5.74 -14.96 3.41
CA PRO A 110 5.37 -13.55 3.36
C PRO A 110 4.97 -13.14 1.94
N PRO A 111 4.13 -12.10 1.76
CA PRO A 111 3.94 -11.51 0.44
C PRO A 111 5.28 -11.00 -0.11
N PHE A 112 5.51 -11.04 -1.42
CA PHE A 112 6.74 -10.47 -1.99
C PHE A 112 6.87 -8.95 -1.76
N THR A 113 5.77 -8.28 -1.42
CA THR A 113 5.69 -6.87 -1.03
C THR A 113 6.00 -6.64 0.45
N ILE A 114 6.41 -7.67 1.22
CA ILE A 114 6.60 -7.57 2.67
C ILE A 114 7.54 -6.45 3.09
N GLN A 115 8.60 -6.20 2.32
CA GLN A 115 9.50 -5.07 2.55
C GLN A 115 8.71 -3.75 2.60
N ARG A 116 7.88 -3.50 1.58
CA ARG A 116 7.10 -2.27 1.49
C ARG A 116 6.02 -2.18 2.57
N VAL A 117 5.42 -3.31 2.94
CA VAL A 117 4.48 -3.37 4.08
C VAL A 117 5.18 -2.94 5.37
N CYS A 118 6.39 -3.46 5.63
CA CYS A 118 7.19 -3.11 6.81
C CYS A 118 7.63 -1.64 6.82
N GLU A 119 8.06 -1.08 5.68
CA GLU A 119 8.39 0.35 5.56
C GLU A 119 7.20 1.24 5.93
N LEU A 120 6.02 0.94 5.38
CA LEU A 120 4.81 1.72 5.65
C LEU A 120 4.29 1.52 7.08
N ALA A 121 4.52 0.37 7.69
CA ALA A 121 4.19 0.14 9.09
C ALA A 121 5.11 0.93 10.04
N LEU A 122 6.39 1.10 9.70
CA LEU A 122 7.36 1.80 10.54
C LEU A 122 7.21 3.33 10.49
N ASP A 123 6.96 3.89 9.30
CA ASP A 123 6.81 5.34 9.13
C ASP A 123 5.77 5.67 8.05
N PRO A 124 4.47 5.50 8.34
CA PRO A 124 3.42 5.73 7.34
C PRO A 124 3.39 7.18 6.83
N ARG A 125 3.74 8.14 7.71
CA ARG A 125 3.65 9.58 7.44
C ARG A 125 4.70 10.09 6.47
N ALA A 126 5.84 9.41 6.39
CA ALA A 126 6.84 9.72 5.38
C ALA A 126 6.36 9.46 3.96
N TYR A 127 5.32 8.64 3.77
CA TYR A 127 4.83 8.22 2.45
C TYR A 127 3.42 8.71 2.13
N TYR A 128 2.52 8.73 3.11
CA TYR A 128 1.12 9.10 2.90
C TYR A 128 0.67 10.10 3.96
N ALA A 129 0.06 11.20 3.49
CA ALA A 129 -0.44 12.27 4.34
C ALA A 129 -1.76 11.91 5.05
N THR A 130 -2.61 11.10 4.40
CA THR A 130 -3.95 10.75 4.89
C THR A 130 -4.12 9.26 5.05
N PHE A 131 -5.02 8.86 5.96
CA PHE A 131 -5.29 7.46 6.24
C PHE A 131 -5.85 6.72 5.02
N ASP A 132 -6.75 7.35 4.25
CA ASP A 132 -7.34 6.69 3.08
C ASP A 132 -6.31 6.33 2.01
N LYS A 133 -5.31 7.20 1.77
CA LYS A 133 -4.22 6.90 0.83
C LYS A 133 -3.37 5.73 1.33
N LEU A 134 -3.04 5.73 2.62
CA LEU A 134 -2.29 4.64 3.26
C LEU A 134 -3.07 3.31 3.19
N LYS A 135 -4.36 3.33 3.54
CA LYS A 135 -5.27 2.18 3.43
C LYS A 135 -5.27 1.60 2.03
N HIS A 136 -5.48 2.43 1.00
CA HIS A 136 -5.48 1.96 -0.38
C HIS A 136 -4.14 1.39 -0.81
N ALA A 137 -3.03 2.00 -0.38
CA ALA A 137 -1.70 1.46 -0.62
C ALA A 137 -1.50 0.08 0.02
N MET A 138 -1.88 -0.09 1.29
CA MET A 138 -1.83 -1.37 2.01
C MET A 138 -2.67 -2.44 1.33
N LYS A 139 -3.92 -2.12 0.98
CA LYS A 139 -4.81 -3.04 0.25
C LYS A 139 -4.16 -3.48 -1.07
N LYS A 140 -3.58 -2.55 -1.86
CA LYS A 140 -2.86 -2.91 -3.10
C LYS A 140 -1.66 -3.84 -2.86
N LEU A 141 -0.85 -3.58 -1.83
CA LEU A 141 0.33 -4.40 -1.53
C LEU A 141 -0.03 -5.82 -1.11
N LEU A 142 -1.17 -6.01 -0.44
CA LEU A 142 -1.63 -7.29 0.07
C LEU A 142 -2.58 -8.02 -0.88
N MET A 143 -3.18 -7.33 -1.85
CA MET A 143 -4.06 -7.90 -2.85
C MET A 143 -3.31 -8.67 -3.95
N VAL A 144 -1.97 -8.70 -3.91
CA VAL A 144 -1.22 -9.43 -4.93
C VAL A 144 -1.29 -10.93 -4.66
N THR A 145 -2.05 -11.64 -5.50
CA THR A 145 -2.45 -13.05 -5.32
C THR A 145 -1.43 -14.07 -5.85
N GLY A 146 -0.14 -13.87 -5.59
CA GLY A 146 0.86 -14.94 -5.80
C GLY A 146 2.25 -14.45 -6.18
N THR A 147 3.26 -15.00 -5.50
CA THR A 147 4.54 -15.34 -6.14
C THR A 147 4.26 -16.45 -7.14
N VAL A 148 4.73 -16.29 -8.37
CA VAL A 148 4.65 -17.32 -9.42
C VAL A 148 5.38 -18.58 -8.92
N GLU A 149 4.64 -19.56 -8.40
CA GLU A 149 5.08 -20.95 -8.52
C GLU A 149 4.93 -21.31 -10.00
N SER A 150 6.00 -21.84 -10.59
CA SER A 150 6.04 -22.22 -12.00
C SER A 150 4.84 -23.09 -12.38
N GLY A 151 3.98 -22.59 -13.28
CA GLY A 151 2.90 -23.37 -13.88
C GLY A 151 1.88 -22.46 -14.55
N LEU A 152 1.65 -22.66 -15.86
CA LEU A 152 0.71 -21.89 -16.68
C LEU A 152 -0.68 -21.84 -16.03
N GLY A 153 -1.22 -20.62 -15.83
CA GLY A 153 -2.58 -20.38 -15.39
C GLY A 153 -3.08 -19.04 -15.92
N ASP A 154 -4.11 -19.11 -16.74
CA ASP A 154 -4.72 -18.09 -17.60
C ASP A 154 -4.94 -16.71 -16.94
N ALA A 155 -4.44 -15.66 -17.59
CA ALA A 155 -4.55 -14.28 -17.13
C ALA A 155 -5.86 -13.67 -17.61
N VAL A 156 -6.80 -13.47 -16.69
CA VAL A 156 -7.98 -12.62 -16.93
C VAL A 156 -7.58 -11.14 -16.87
N ASP A 157 -7.80 -10.49 -18.01
CA ASP A 157 -7.64 -9.07 -18.28
C ASP A 157 -8.47 -8.19 -17.33
N ALA A 158 -7.79 -7.31 -16.59
CA ALA A 158 -8.41 -6.22 -15.85
C ALA A 158 -7.71 -4.90 -16.17
N GLY A 159 -7.75 -4.53 -17.46
CA GLY A 159 -7.37 -3.21 -17.94
C GLY A 159 -8.36 -2.14 -17.48
N GLY A 160 -8.08 -1.50 -16.33
CA GLY A 160 -8.75 -0.28 -15.89
C GLY A 160 -7.75 0.87 -15.76
N ARG A 161 -7.38 1.51 -16.88
CA ARG A 161 -6.68 2.80 -16.85
C ARG A 161 -7.60 3.83 -16.20
N ARG A 162 -7.17 4.42 -15.08
CA ARG A 162 -7.68 5.69 -14.60
C ARG A 162 -6.51 6.67 -14.51
N ASP A 163 -6.69 7.75 -15.26
CA ASP A 163 -5.83 8.93 -15.33
C ASP A 163 -5.57 9.53 -13.94
N GLY A 164 -4.34 10.05 -13.74
CA GLY A 164 -4.17 11.22 -12.87
C GLY A 164 -3.07 11.21 -11.79
N ASP A 165 -2.21 10.19 -11.68
CA ASP A 165 -1.13 10.26 -10.68
C ASP A 165 0.03 11.13 -11.17
N ARG A 166 -0.06 12.43 -10.87
CA ARG A 166 1.07 13.35 -10.92
C ARG A 166 2.09 12.83 -9.90
N GLU A 167 3.24 12.33 -10.37
CA GLU A 167 4.35 11.89 -9.51
C GLU A 167 4.70 13.01 -8.51
N GLU A 168 4.26 12.85 -7.26
CA GLU A 168 4.62 13.75 -6.19
C GLU A 168 6.05 13.41 -5.75
N ASP A 169 6.90 14.44 -5.69
CA ASP A 169 8.35 14.40 -5.52
C ASP A 169 8.76 14.02 -4.08
N THR A 170 8.22 12.91 -3.59
CA THR A 170 8.49 12.38 -2.25
C THR A 170 9.92 11.86 -2.15
N ARG A 171 10.51 11.93 -0.95
CA ARG A 171 11.87 11.43 -0.67
C ARG A 171 12.06 9.96 -1.05
N ALA A 172 10.99 9.17 -1.02
CA ALA A 172 10.94 7.79 -1.46
C ALA A 172 10.90 7.65 -2.99
N ALA A 173 10.12 8.48 -3.69
CA ALA A 173 10.14 8.55 -5.16
C ALA A 173 11.54 8.92 -5.69
N LYS A 174 12.24 9.84 -5.00
CA LYS A 174 13.64 10.19 -5.30
C LYS A 174 14.59 9.01 -5.13
N ARG A 175 14.40 8.16 -4.11
CA ARG A 175 15.20 6.95 -3.88
C ARG A 175 14.86 5.83 -4.88
N HIS A 176 13.58 5.59 -5.15
CA HIS A 176 13.10 4.62 -6.13
C HIS A 176 13.59 4.95 -7.55
N LYS A 177 13.68 6.24 -7.89
CA LYS A 177 14.24 6.72 -9.17
C LYS A 177 15.78 6.66 -9.23
N ALA A 178 16.44 6.69 -8.08
CA ALA A 178 17.91 6.63 -7.96
C ALA A 178 18.45 5.22 -7.66
N ASP A 179 17.58 4.22 -7.51
CA ASP A 179 17.96 2.84 -7.23
C ASP A 179 18.46 2.14 -8.51
N PRO A 180 19.74 1.71 -8.57
CA PRO A 180 20.28 1.00 -9.73
C PRO A 180 19.51 -0.31 -10.00
N ALA A 181 18.98 -0.99 -8.98
CA ALA A 181 18.21 -2.23 -9.16
C ALA A 181 16.88 -1.98 -9.90
N ASN A 182 16.21 -0.85 -9.64
CA ASN A 182 14.99 -0.48 -10.35
C ASN A 182 15.28 -0.09 -11.83
N ALA A 183 16.40 0.60 -12.08
CA ALA A 183 16.82 0.94 -13.44
C ALA A 183 17.14 -0.33 -14.25
N GLU A 184 17.83 -1.30 -13.65
CA GLU A 184 18.13 -2.60 -14.25
C GLU A 184 16.88 -3.44 -14.51
N GLN A 185 15.95 -3.49 -13.54
CA GLN A 185 14.67 -4.20 -13.71
C GLN A 185 13.80 -3.57 -14.81
N SER A 186 13.72 -2.24 -14.85
CA SER A 186 12.96 -1.52 -15.88
C SER A 186 13.58 -1.70 -17.27
N ALA A 187 14.91 -1.70 -17.38
CA ALA A 187 15.62 -1.99 -18.62
C ALA A 187 15.41 -3.44 -19.08
N PHE A 188 15.41 -4.40 -18.16
CA PHE A 188 15.15 -5.82 -18.46
C PHE A 188 13.71 -6.04 -18.94
N VAL A 189 12.72 -5.45 -18.26
CA VAL A 189 11.31 -5.53 -18.68
C VAL A 189 11.11 -4.86 -20.03
N SER A 190 11.72 -3.69 -20.26
CA SER A 190 11.67 -3.00 -21.56
C SER A 190 12.27 -3.83 -22.69
N SER A 191 13.40 -4.52 -22.41
CA SER A 191 14.04 -5.45 -23.35
C SER A 191 13.15 -6.66 -23.67
N LEU A 192 12.48 -7.24 -22.66
CA LEU A 192 11.54 -8.35 -22.86
C LEU A 192 10.34 -7.95 -23.70
N ILE A 193 9.79 -6.76 -23.48
CA ILE A 193 8.66 -6.23 -24.28
C ILE A 193 9.12 -5.97 -25.71
N ALA A 194 10.30 -5.36 -25.90
CA ALA A 194 10.87 -5.11 -27.22
C ALA A 194 11.16 -6.41 -28.00
N SER A 195 11.69 -7.43 -27.33
CA SER A 195 11.94 -8.77 -27.89
C SER A 195 10.66 -9.48 -28.32
N ARG A 196 9.58 -9.35 -27.54
CA ARG A 196 8.26 -9.87 -27.93
C ARG A 196 7.68 -9.13 -29.14
N ALA A 197 7.87 -7.83 -29.24
CA ALA A 197 7.41 -7.03 -30.37
C ALA A 197 8.14 -7.39 -31.68
N THR A 198 9.46 -7.60 -31.64
CA THR A 198 10.23 -8.04 -32.82
C THR A 198 9.89 -9.47 -33.25
N THR A 199 9.68 -10.37 -32.29
CA THR A 199 9.26 -11.75 -32.58
C THR A 199 7.86 -11.80 -33.19
N ALA A 200 6.94 -10.96 -32.69
CA ALA A 200 5.61 -10.82 -33.26
C ALA A 200 5.68 -10.29 -34.70
N ALA A 201 6.45 -9.23 -34.96
CA ALA A 201 6.60 -8.65 -36.30
C ALA A 201 7.23 -9.62 -37.31
N ALA A 202 8.21 -10.43 -36.88
CA ALA A 202 8.83 -11.45 -37.72
C ALA A 202 7.85 -12.60 -38.06
N ALA A 203 6.96 -12.96 -37.12
CA ALA A 203 5.92 -13.95 -37.37
C ALA A 203 4.86 -13.44 -38.37
N THR A 204 4.44 -12.17 -38.28
CA THR A 204 3.49 -11.58 -39.24
C THR A 204 4.08 -11.43 -40.63
N ALA A 205 5.36 -11.05 -40.74
CA ALA A 205 6.04 -10.96 -42.04
C ALA A 205 6.19 -12.32 -42.72
N LYS A 206 6.42 -13.39 -41.94
CA LYS A 206 6.49 -14.76 -42.45
C LYS A 206 5.12 -15.29 -42.89
N ALA A 207 4.03 -14.91 -42.20
CA ALA A 207 2.67 -15.29 -42.58
C ALA A 207 2.18 -14.58 -43.86
N ALA A 208 2.61 -13.34 -44.12
CA ALA A 208 2.26 -12.59 -45.33
C ALA A 208 3.03 -13.00 -46.59
N ALA A 209 4.06 -13.85 -46.45
CA ALA A 209 4.92 -14.33 -47.54
C ALA A 209 4.62 -15.79 -47.95
N THR A 210 3.48 -16.34 -47.52
CA THR A 210 2.96 -17.68 -47.88
C THR A 210 1.61 -17.54 -48.53
#